data_AF-A0AAD6CY77-F1
#
_entry.id   AF-A0AAD6CY77-F1
#
_cell.length_a   1.000
_cell.length_b   1.000
_cell.length_c   1.000
_cell.angle_alpha   90.00
_cell.angle_beta   90.00
_cell.angle_gamma   90.00
#
_symmetry.space_group_name_H-M   'P 1'
#
loop_
_entity.id
_entity.type
_entity.pdbx_description
1 polymer ?
#
loop_
_entity_poly.entity_id
_entity_poly.type
_entity_poly.pdbx_seq_one_letter_code
_entity_poly.pdbx_strand_id
1 'polypeptide(L)'
;MEYSYDHDDYKEELKKFEKVENGLQSVEFVITASTDTKLHRLMDDLETPYEKISFLKKRFSHTKSHQNEVLLRWAEGCVRPPKKGQSVLSWLEELELIRDEAVNLKVESDTAQHPQLFSHAVKDILPVWWEARFQDIVLRSNTIEINDLIESFCTCYTMSYSETAKKNTNSISKAAFATSTWQGKTEAGTSKADRKDGKTGPFQDRSYCPCGMKHPVTRCWVLNEDQRLDGWMGLRKASEALKKSYKKEPEWKVWAENQIETRLTSQKNRLDPQT
;
A
#
# COMPACT_ATOMS: atom_id res chain seq x y z
N MET A 1 -25.68 11.14 78.36
CA MET A 1 -24.62 10.36 77.69
C MET A 1 -25.01 9.95 76.26
N GLU A 2 -26.30 9.95 75.89
CA GLU A 2 -26.76 9.67 74.51
C GLU A 2 -26.29 10.72 73.48
N TYR A 3 -26.29 12.01 73.82
CA TYR A 3 -25.93 13.11 72.89
C TYR A 3 -24.49 13.05 72.32
N SER A 4 -23.57 12.34 73.00
CA SER A 4 -22.19 12.17 72.52
C SER A 4 -22.08 11.07 71.47
N TYR A 5 -22.94 10.05 71.55
CA TYR A 5 -22.91 8.88 70.69
C TYR A 5 -23.50 9.22 69.32
N ASP A 6 -24.65 9.91 69.32
CA ASP A 6 -25.31 10.38 68.09
C ASP A 6 -24.45 11.36 67.27
N HIS A 7 -23.63 12.16 67.95
CA HIS A 7 -22.74 13.13 67.31
C HIS A 7 -21.50 12.48 66.67
N ASP A 8 -20.96 11.42 67.28
CA ASP A 8 -19.84 10.69 66.72
C ASP A 8 -20.27 9.80 65.55
N ASP A 9 -21.46 9.19 65.63
CA ASP A 9 -22.08 8.47 64.51
C ASP A 9 -22.36 9.41 63.33
N TYR A 10 -22.93 10.59 63.57
CA TYR A 10 -23.13 11.61 62.54
C TYR A 10 -21.82 12.05 61.87
N LYS A 11 -20.75 12.22 62.64
CA LYS A 11 -19.42 12.57 62.09
C LYS A 11 -18.86 11.46 61.21
N GLU A 12 -19.07 10.19 61.57
CA GLU A 12 -18.64 9.08 60.73
C GLU A 12 -19.46 8.99 59.44
N GLU A 13 -20.77 9.18 59.50
CA GLU A 13 -21.63 9.22 58.32
C GLU A 13 -21.27 10.39 57.39
N LEU A 14 -21.01 11.56 57.95
CA LEU A 14 -20.59 12.74 57.17
C LEU A 14 -19.27 12.49 56.44
N LYS A 15 -18.27 11.89 57.11
CA LYS A 15 -17.00 11.51 56.46
C LYS A 15 -17.19 10.50 55.33
N LYS A 16 -18.10 9.54 55.51
CA LYS A 16 -18.45 8.57 54.45
C LYS A 16 -19.09 9.28 53.26
N PHE A 17 -20.02 10.21 53.52
CA PHE A 17 -20.68 11.01 52.51
C PHE A 17 -19.68 11.88 51.72
N GLU A 18 -18.85 12.67 52.41
CA GLU A 18 -17.83 13.53 51.78
C GLU A 18 -16.85 12.71 50.92
N LYS A 19 -16.48 11.51 51.36
CA LYS A 19 -15.61 10.63 50.58
C LYS A 19 -16.28 10.17 49.29
N VAL A 20 -17.56 9.82 49.35
CA VAL A 20 -18.33 9.40 48.17
C VAL A 20 -18.55 10.57 47.21
N GLU A 21 -18.88 11.75 47.73
CA GLU A 21 -19.09 12.97 46.94
C GLU A 21 -17.82 13.40 46.21
N ASN A 22 -16.68 13.43 46.91
CA ASN A 22 -15.38 13.72 46.29
C ASN A 22 -15.01 12.68 45.22
N GLY A 23 -15.37 11.41 45.44
CA GLY A 23 -15.21 10.35 44.45
C GLY A 23 -16.05 10.60 43.20
N LEU A 24 -17.31 10.99 43.36
CA LEU A 24 -18.22 11.29 42.26
C LEU A 24 -17.75 12.51 41.46
N GLN A 25 -17.31 13.59 42.13
CA GLN A 25 -16.74 14.76 41.46
C GLN A 25 -15.47 14.41 40.69
N SER A 26 -14.62 13.53 41.23
CA SER A 26 -13.43 13.05 40.53
C SER A 26 -13.78 12.27 39.26
N VAL A 27 -14.81 11.41 39.33
CA VAL A 27 -15.32 10.69 38.15
C VAL A 27 -15.88 11.65 37.12
N GLU A 28 -16.63 12.67 37.54
CA GLU A 28 -17.19 13.68 36.66
C GLU A 28 -16.09 14.49 35.94
N PHE A 29 -15.05 14.88 36.67
CA PHE A 29 -13.89 15.54 36.09
C PHE A 29 -13.22 14.65 35.02
N VAL A 30 -13.01 13.37 35.31
CA VAL A 30 -12.42 12.42 34.35
C VAL A 30 -13.28 12.26 33.11
N ILE A 31 -14.62 12.15 33.26
CA ILE A 31 -15.54 12.05 32.12
C ILE A 31 -15.42 13.30 31.24
N THR A 32 -15.50 14.49 31.83
CA THR A 32 -15.46 15.75 31.06
C THR A 32 -14.10 15.97 30.40
N ALA A 33 -13.00 15.61 31.07
CA ALA A 33 -11.64 15.73 30.55
C ALA A 33 -11.33 14.72 29.42
N SER A 34 -11.96 13.55 29.43
CA SER A 34 -11.72 12.48 28.45
C SER A 34 -12.68 12.49 27.27
N THR A 35 -13.74 13.30 27.30
CA THR A 35 -14.75 13.38 26.23
C THR A 35 -14.59 14.64 25.39
N ASP A 36 -14.86 14.55 24.09
CA ASP A 36 -14.84 15.71 23.18
C ASP A 36 -15.87 16.75 23.64
N THR A 37 -15.47 18.02 23.66
CA THR A 37 -16.31 19.21 23.90
C THR A 37 -17.67 19.20 23.18
N LYS A 38 -17.78 18.56 22.02
CA LYS A 38 -19.05 18.43 21.29
C LYS A 38 -20.08 17.57 22.02
N LEU A 39 -19.64 16.63 22.86
CA LEU A 39 -20.49 15.75 23.64
C LEU A 39 -20.95 16.38 24.95
N HIS A 40 -20.25 17.40 25.46
CA HIS A 40 -20.59 18.04 26.72
C HIS A 40 -22.01 18.61 26.71
N ARG A 41 -22.41 19.30 25.63
CA ARG A 41 -23.78 19.80 25.46
C ARG A 41 -24.87 18.72 25.50
N LEU A 42 -24.55 17.50 25.11
CA LEU A 42 -25.49 16.36 25.12
C LEU A 42 -25.53 15.66 26.48
N MET A 43 -24.58 15.97 27.36
CA MET A 43 -24.45 15.44 28.71
C MET A 43 -24.83 16.45 29.79
N ASP A 44 -25.03 17.72 29.45
CA ASP A 44 -25.45 18.77 30.38
C ASP A 44 -26.82 18.45 31.03
N ASP A 45 -27.70 17.78 30.29
CA ASP A 45 -29.02 17.35 30.79
C ASP A 45 -28.97 16.12 31.72
N LEU A 46 -27.78 15.52 31.92
CA LEU A 46 -27.60 14.33 32.75
C LEU A 46 -27.01 14.74 34.10
N GLU A 47 -27.73 14.49 35.18
CA GLU A 47 -27.37 14.96 36.52
C GLU A 47 -26.27 14.11 37.15
N THR A 48 -26.28 12.79 36.92
CA THR A 48 -25.34 11.89 37.59
C THR A 48 -24.18 11.46 36.69
N PRO A 49 -22.97 11.27 37.25
CA PRO A 49 -21.85 10.68 36.51
C PRO A 49 -22.19 9.29 35.94
N TYR A 50 -23.06 8.54 36.62
CA TYR A 50 -23.56 7.25 36.16
C TYR A 50 -24.39 7.37 34.87
N GLU A 51 -25.31 8.33 34.81
CA GLU A 51 -26.11 8.59 33.60
C GLU A 51 -25.25 9.06 32.45
N LYS A 52 -24.26 9.92 32.70
CA LYS A 52 -23.27 10.35 31.71
C LYS A 52 -22.52 9.15 31.14
N ILE A 53 -22.00 8.26 31.99
CA ILE A 53 -21.33 7.02 31.55
C ILE A 53 -22.30 6.09 30.82
N SER A 54 -23.54 5.94 31.28
CA SER A 54 -24.54 5.08 30.65
C SER A 54 -24.94 5.61 29.26
N PHE A 55 -25.08 6.93 29.12
CA PHE A 55 -25.31 7.61 27.85
C PHE A 55 -24.14 7.41 26.90
N LEU A 56 -22.91 7.65 27.36
CA LEU A 56 -21.70 7.41 26.57
C LEU A 56 -21.61 5.95 26.16
N LYS A 57 -21.84 5.03 27.09
CA LYS A 57 -21.87 3.59 26.83
C LYS A 57 -22.97 3.23 25.85
N LYS A 58 -24.14 3.86 25.86
CA LYS A 58 -25.22 3.57 24.90
C LYS A 58 -24.90 4.14 23.52
N ARG A 59 -24.42 5.39 23.47
CA ARG A 59 -24.13 6.13 22.24
C ARG A 59 -22.91 5.58 21.51
N PHE A 60 -21.89 5.19 22.27
CA PHE A 60 -20.67 4.56 21.79
C PHE A 60 -20.65 3.05 22.05
N SER A 61 -21.77 2.46 22.51
CA SER A 61 -21.89 1.01 22.49
C SER A 61 -21.66 0.59 21.07
N HIS A 62 -20.88 -0.47 20.91
CA HIS A 62 -20.57 -1.08 19.64
C HIS A 62 -21.86 -1.53 18.96
N THR A 63 -22.50 -0.58 18.29
CA THR A 63 -23.72 -0.83 17.54
C THR A 63 -23.28 -1.71 16.38
N LYS A 64 -24.14 -2.62 15.91
CA LYS A 64 -23.86 -3.39 14.69
C LYS A 64 -23.40 -2.49 13.54
N SER A 65 -23.90 -1.25 13.48
CA SER A 65 -23.46 -0.23 12.53
C SER A 65 -21.97 0.13 12.67
N HIS A 66 -21.47 0.32 13.88
CA HIS A 66 -20.06 0.66 14.12
C HIS A 66 -19.14 -0.54 13.81
N GLN A 67 -19.55 -1.75 14.22
CA GLN A 67 -18.85 -2.98 13.84
C GLN A 67 -18.76 -3.15 12.31
N ASN A 68 -19.86 -2.91 11.61
CA ASN A 68 -19.89 -2.95 10.15
C ASN A 68 -19.03 -1.86 9.51
N GLU A 69 -19.03 -0.65 10.07
CA GLU A 69 -18.18 0.45 9.60
C GLU A 69 -16.70 0.09 9.70
N VAL A 70 -16.27 -0.50 10.81
CA VAL A 70 -14.88 -0.95 11.02
C VAL A 70 -14.51 -2.03 10.01
N LEU A 71 -15.38 -3.01 9.77
CA LEU A 71 -15.18 -4.03 8.74
C LEU A 71 -15.07 -3.45 7.33
N LEU A 72 -15.90 -2.45 7.00
CA LEU A 72 -15.83 -1.78 5.70
C LEU A 72 -14.52 -1.01 5.55
N ARG A 73 -14.10 -0.28 6.58
CA ARG A 73 -12.80 0.43 6.61
C ARG A 73 -11.63 -0.54 6.43
N TRP A 74 -11.69 -1.70 7.11
CA TRP A 74 -10.69 -2.75 7.00
C TRP A 74 -10.61 -3.34 5.59
N ALA A 75 -11.76 -3.74 5.03
CA ALA A 75 -11.85 -4.28 3.68
C ALA A 75 -11.39 -3.27 2.62
N GLU A 76 -11.81 -2.00 2.75
CA GLU A 76 -11.39 -0.93 1.84
C GLU A 76 -9.87 -0.71 1.88
N GLY A 77 -9.30 -0.69 3.08
CA GLY A 77 -7.86 -0.55 3.28
C GLY A 77 -7.06 -1.71 2.70
N CYS A 78 -7.58 -2.94 2.77
CA CYS A 78 -6.94 -4.11 2.15
C CYS A 78 -7.01 -4.08 0.62
N VAL A 79 -8.03 -3.45 0.03
CA VAL A 79 -8.22 -3.43 -1.43
C VAL A 79 -7.47 -2.27 -2.09
N ARG A 80 -7.35 -1.13 -1.41
CA ARG A 80 -6.86 0.11 -2.01
C ARG A 80 -5.43 0.41 -1.58
N PRO A 81 -4.56 0.81 -2.53
CA PRO A 81 -3.25 1.35 -2.19
C PRO A 81 -3.38 2.68 -1.40
N PRO A 82 -2.29 3.17 -0.78
CA PRO A 82 -2.28 4.42 -0.04
C PRO A 82 -2.82 5.58 -0.88
N LYS A 83 -3.51 6.51 -0.22
CA LYS A 83 -4.10 7.67 -0.88
C LYS A 83 -3.01 8.52 -1.53
N LYS A 84 -3.38 9.27 -2.57
CA LYS A 84 -2.44 10.15 -3.27
C LYS A 84 -1.84 11.16 -2.29
N GLY A 85 -0.52 11.09 -2.08
CA GLY A 85 0.22 11.97 -1.16
C GLY A 85 0.39 11.42 0.26
N GLN A 86 -0.23 10.28 0.58
CA GLN A 86 -0.02 9.55 1.84
C GLN A 86 1.25 8.69 1.72
N SER A 87 2.03 8.58 2.81
CA SER A 87 3.17 7.67 2.84
C SER A 87 2.69 6.22 3.01
N VAL A 88 3.39 5.26 2.40
CA VAL A 88 3.05 3.83 2.53
C VAL A 88 3.05 3.40 3.99
N LEU A 89 4.03 3.86 4.78
CA LEU A 89 4.13 3.53 6.21
C LEU A 89 2.92 4.06 7.01
N SER A 90 2.50 5.31 6.79
CA SER A 90 1.31 5.85 7.48
C SER A 90 0.02 5.11 7.12
N TRP A 91 -0.06 4.59 5.89
CA TRP A 91 -1.20 3.78 5.47
C TRP A 91 -1.19 2.39 6.13
N LEU A 92 -0.02 1.77 6.29
CA LEU A 92 0.10 0.51 7.03
C LEU A 92 -0.24 0.70 8.52
N GLU A 93 0.22 1.80 9.13
CA GLU A 93 -0.15 2.15 10.51
C GLU A 93 -1.68 2.34 10.66
N GLU A 94 -2.33 3.02 9.71
CA GLU A 94 -3.79 3.15 9.70
C GLU A 94 -4.49 1.79 9.58
N LEU A 95 -3.96 0.88 8.77
CA LEU A 95 -4.49 -0.48 8.65
C LEU A 95 -4.37 -1.26 9.97
N GLU A 96 -3.23 -1.21 10.63
CA GLU A 96 -3.02 -1.84 11.93
C GLU A 96 -3.99 -1.32 12.99
N LEU A 97 -4.19 0.01 13.04
CA LEU A 97 -5.15 0.64 13.96
C LEU A 97 -6.60 0.16 13.71
N ILE A 98 -7.03 0.08 12.45
CA ILE A 98 -8.38 -0.39 12.10
C ILE A 98 -8.54 -1.88 12.49
N ARG A 99 -7.50 -2.69 12.34
CA ARG A 99 -7.52 -4.09 12.76
C ARG A 99 -7.63 -4.21 14.28
N ASP A 100 -6.84 -3.44 15.02
CA ASP A 100 -6.91 -3.43 16.49
C ASP A 100 -8.28 -2.98 16.98
N GLU A 101 -8.90 -2.00 16.31
CA GLU A 101 -10.29 -1.63 16.52
C GLU A 101 -11.22 -2.84 16.29
N ALA A 102 -11.07 -3.59 15.19
CA ALA A 102 -11.89 -4.77 14.90
C ALA A 102 -11.72 -5.91 15.93
N VAL A 103 -10.49 -6.17 16.38
CA VAL A 103 -10.18 -7.17 17.41
C VAL A 103 -10.80 -6.78 18.75
N ASN A 104 -10.67 -5.51 19.14
CA ASN A 104 -11.30 -4.98 20.35
C ASN A 104 -12.83 -5.10 20.32
N LEU A 105 -13.42 -4.95 19.13
CA LEU A 105 -14.85 -5.13 18.89
C LEU A 105 -15.29 -6.60 18.82
N LYS A 106 -14.35 -7.55 18.92
CA LYS A 106 -14.56 -9.00 18.77
C LYS A 106 -15.26 -9.37 17.46
N VAL A 107 -14.94 -8.63 16.40
CA VAL A 107 -15.46 -8.90 15.06
C VAL A 107 -14.39 -9.70 14.32
N GLU A 108 -14.77 -10.81 13.70
CA GLU A 108 -13.86 -11.55 12.82
C GLU A 108 -13.50 -10.68 11.62
N SER A 109 -12.34 -10.03 11.67
CA SER A 109 -11.81 -9.19 10.58
C SER A 109 -11.15 -10.00 9.49
N ASP A 110 -10.74 -11.24 9.76
CA ASP A 110 -9.88 -11.99 8.87
C ASP A 110 -10.69 -12.93 7.98
N THR A 111 -11.23 -12.36 6.91
CA THR A 111 -11.76 -13.18 5.83
C THR A 111 -10.60 -13.80 5.05
N ALA A 112 -10.78 -15.03 4.58
CA ALA A 112 -9.79 -15.75 3.76
C ALA A 112 -9.38 -14.99 2.48
N GLN A 113 -10.13 -13.96 2.09
CA GLN A 113 -9.88 -13.14 0.91
C GLN A 113 -8.97 -11.93 1.18
N HIS A 114 -8.86 -11.45 2.43
CA HIS A 114 -8.08 -10.24 2.73
C HIS A 114 -6.59 -10.33 2.37
N PRO A 115 -5.87 -11.46 2.59
CA PRO A 115 -4.49 -11.59 2.14
C PRO A 115 -4.31 -11.44 0.62
N GLN A 116 -5.28 -11.93 -0.16
CA GLN A 116 -5.27 -11.85 -1.62
C GLN A 116 -5.53 -10.42 -2.10
N LEU A 117 -6.48 -9.73 -1.45
CA LEU A 117 -6.82 -8.34 -1.74
C LEU A 117 -5.66 -7.40 -1.38
N PHE A 118 -5.05 -7.58 -0.20
CA PHE A 118 -3.87 -6.83 0.21
C PHE A 118 -2.70 -7.03 -0.75
N SER A 119 -2.42 -8.28 -1.14
CA SER A 119 -1.40 -8.59 -2.15
C SER A 119 -1.65 -7.83 -3.46
N HIS A 120 -2.88 -7.78 -3.93
CA HIS A 120 -3.22 -7.01 -5.12
C HIS A 120 -3.02 -5.50 -4.94
N ALA A 121 -3.38 -4.93 -3.78
CA ALA A 121 -3.23 -3.51 -3.49
C ALA A 121 -1.77 -3.04 -3.49
N VAL A 122 -0.83 -3.88 -3.01
CA VAL A 122 0.59 -3.53 -2.92
C VAL A 122 1.41 -3.88 -4.16
N LYS A 123 0.80 -4.53 -5.15
CA LYS A 123 1.45 -4.99 -6.39
C LYS A 123 2.27 -3.91 -7.08
N ASP A 124 1.72 -2.70 -7.19
CA ASP A 124 2.37 -1.58 -7.86
C ASP A 124 3.35 -0.82 -6.96
N ILE A 125 3.31 -1.03 -5.64
CA ILE A 125 4.16 -0.36 -4.66
C ILE A 125 5.50 -1.07 -4.54
N LEU A 126 5.48 -2.40 -4.39
CA LEU A 126 6.69 -3.23 -4.30
C LEU A 126 6.56 -4.51 -5.14
N PRO A 127 6.71 -4.42 -6.48
CA PRO A 127 6.48 -5.54 -7.38
C PRO A 127 7.35 -6.76 -7.09
N VAL A 128 8.59 -6.56 -6.62
CA VAL A 128 9.54 -7.63 -6.31
C VAL A 128 9.06 -8.49 -5.13
N TRP A 129 8.56 -7.85 -4.08
CA TRP A 129 7.98 -8.57 -2.95
C TRP A 129 6.70 -9.29 -3.37
N TRP A 130 5.88 -8.63 -4.18
CA TRP A 130 4.64 -9.21 -4.67
C TRP A 130 4.90 -10.48 -5.48
N GLU A 131 5.84 -10.45 -6.43
CA GLU A 131 6.18 -11.60 -7.26
C GLU A 131 6.70 -12.79 -6.43
N ALA A 132 7.49 -12.51 -5.39
CA ALA A 132 8.00 -13.53 -4.47
C ALA A 132 6.90 -14.19 -3.63
N ARG A 133 5.86 -13.44 -3.24
CA ARG A 133 4.79 -13.92 -2.34
C ARG A 133 3.52 -14.36 -3.06
N PHE A 134 3.30 -13.91 -4.30
CA PHE A 134 2.09 -14.20 -5.08
C PHE A 134 1.89 -15.69 -5.29
N GLN A 135 2.96 -16.46 -5.51
CA GLN A 135 2.86 -17.91 -5.69
C GLN A 135 2.41 -18.63 -4.39
N ASP A 136 2.87 -18.17 -3.23
CA ASP A 136 2.50 -18.79 -1.95
C ASP A 136 1.06 -18.44 -1.53
N ILE A 137 0.59 -17.23 -1.87
CA ILE A 137 -0.72 -16.71 -1.47
C ILE A 137 -1.84 -17.13 -2.43
N VAL A 138 -1.60 -17.04 -3.75
CA VAL A 138 -2.66 -17.19 -4.77
C VAL A 138 -2.66 -18.60 -5.39
N LEU A 139 -1.49 -19.23 -5.56
CA LEU A 139 -1.38 -20.54 -6.22
C LEU A 139 -1.38 -21.71 -5.23
N ARG A 140 -0.80 -21.53 -4.04
CA ARG A 140 -0.69 -22.62 -3.04
C ARG A 140 -1.79 -22.58 -1.98
N SER A 141 -2.60 -21.52 -1.95
CA SER A 141 -3.67 -21.33 -0.95
C SER A 141 -3.17 -21.58 0.48
N ASN A 142 -1.92 -21.20 0.78
CA ASN A 142 -1.42 -21.29 2.13
C ASN A 142 -2.25 -20.32 2.99
N THR A 143 -2.68 -20.78 4.17
CA THR A 143 -3.33 -19.95 5.18
C THR A 143 -2.28 -19.05 5.82
N ILE A 144 -1.80 -18.08 5.05
CA ILE A 144 -0.90 -17.04 5.56
C ILE A 144 -1.79 -16.00 6.20
N GLU A 145 -1.55 -15.74 7.48
CA GLU A 145 -2.24 -14.67 8.18
C GLU A 145 -1.87 -13.32 7.56
N ILE A 146 -2.85 -12.43 7.44
CA ILE A 146 -2.63 -11.10 6.86
C ILE A 146 -1.60 -10.28 7.65
N ASN A 147 -1.43 -10.55 8.94
CA ASN A 147 -0.45 -9.89 9.81
C ASN A 147 0.99 -10.18 9.37
N ASP A 148 1.32 -11.46 9.21
CA ASP A 148 2.64 -11.88 8.72
C ASP A 148 2.93 -11.28 7.34
N LEU A 149 1.88 -11.09 6.55
CA LEU A 149 1.97 -10.51 5.21
C LEU A 149 2.26 -9.01 5.26
N ILE A 150 1.55 -8.26 6.11
CA ILE A 150 1.76 -6.82 6.34
C ILE A 150 3.15 -6.57 6.91
N GLU A 151 3.59 -7.36 7.91
CA GLU A 151 4.90 -7.22 8.53
C GLU A 151 6.04 -7.56 7.56
N SER A 152 5.87 -8.64 6.78
CA SER A 152 6.83 -9.00 5.72
C SER A 152 6.93 -7.90 4.66
N PHE A 153 5.80 -7.31 4.26
CA PHE A 153 5.79 -6.20 3.31
C PHE A 153 6.48 -4.97 3.88
N CYS A 154 6.18 -4.59 5.13
CA CYS A 154 6.77 -3.44 5.81
C CYS A 154 8.29 -3.57 5.93
N THR A 155 8.77 -4.76 6.30
CA THR A 155 10.21 -5.07 6.39
C THR A 155 10.89 -4.89 5.04
N CYS A 156 10.35 -5.51 3.97
CA CYS A 156 10.91 -5.39 2.63
C CYS A 156 10.85 -3.97 2.08
N TYR A 157 9.75 -3.25 2.34
CA TYR A 157 9.59 -1.85 1.95
C TYR A 157 10.64 -0.97 2.62
N THR A 158 10.84 -1.10 3.93
CA THR A 158 11.83 -0.35 4.70
C THR A 158 13.26 -0.66 4.25
N MET A 159 13.58 -1.93 3.97
CA MET A 159 14.88 -2.31 3.42
C MET A 159 15.13 -1.66 2.07
N SER A 160 14.16 -1.73 1.15
CA SER A 160 14.27 -1.12 -0.19
C SER A 160 14.38 0.41 -0.16
N TYR A 161 13.68 1.05 0.78
CA TYR A 161 13.76 2.50 0.99
C TYR A 161 15.11 2.91 1.62
N SER A 162 15.63 2.11 2.56
CA SER A 162 16.94 2.36 3.17
C SER A 162 18.10 2.22 2.16
N GLU A 163 18.00 1.27 1.22
CA GLU A 163 18.99 1.10 0.16
C GLU A 163 18.93 2.21 -0.88
N THR A 164 17.75 2.71 -1.21
CA THR A 164 17.56 3.84 -2.12
C THR A 164 17.97 5.17 -1.48
N ALA A 165 17.72 5.37 -0.19
CA ALA A 165 18.20 6.53 0.58
C ALA A 165 19.73 6.54 0.69
N LYS A 166 20.38 5.39 0.93
CA LYS A 166 21.84 5.25 0.93
C LYS A 166 22.48 5.47 -0.45
N LYS A 167 21.75 5.20 -1.54
CA LYS A 167 22.18 5.47 -2.92
C LYS A 167 21.97 6.92 -3.35
N ASN A 168 21.23 7.74 -2.59
CA ASN A 168 20.98 9.14 -2.93
C ASN A 168 21.97 10.14 -2.29
N THR A 169 22.88 9.68 -1.43
CA THR A 169 24.00 10.52 -0.92
C THR A 169 25.28 10.37 -1.75
N ASN A 170 25.34 9.41 -2.68
CA ASN A 170 26.40 9.30 -3.67
C ASN A 170 25.78 9.10 -5.05
N SER A 171 25.95 10.10 -5.90
CA SER A 171 25.56 10.09 -7.31
C SER A 171 25.82 8.77 -8.05
N ILE A 172 24.86 8.35 -8.89
CA ILE A 172 24.96 7.39 -10.02
C ILE A 172 24.89 5.91 -9.56
N SER A 173 23.91 5.07 -9.94
CA SER A 173 23.85 4.38 -11.24
C SER A 173 22.53 3.58 -11.40
N LYS A 174 21.86 3.68 -12.55
CA LYS A 174 20.91 2.67 -13.07
C LYS A 174 21.70 1.40 -13.47
N ALA A 175 22.17 0.61 -12.52
CA ALA A 175 22.75 -0.72 -12.77
C ALA A 175 23.03 -1.48 -11.46
N ALA A 176 21.98 -1.88 -10.75
CA ALA A 176 22.00 -2.94 -9.74
C ALA A 176 20.52 -3.25 -9.46
N PHE A 177 19.95 -4.39 -9.86
CA PHE A 177 20.37 -5.72 -9.45
C PHE A 177 20.08 -6.75 -10.55
N ALA A 178 21.12 -7.49 -10.90
CA ALA A 178 21.03 -8.87 -11.39
C ALA A 178 21.68 -9.74 -10.32
N THR A 179 20.88 -10.47 -9.56
CA THR A 179 21.26 -11.62 -8.71
C THR A 179 19.93 -12.27 -8.32
N SER A 180 19.70 -13.58 -8.41
CA SER A 180 20.60 -14.69 -8.62
C SER A 180 19.74 -15.95 -8.76
N THR A 181 19.87 -16.69 -9.86
CA THR A 181 19.38 -18.07 -9.91
C THR A 181 20.37 -18.95 -10.68
N TRP A 182 21.15 -19.70 -9.88
CA TRP A 182 21.59 -21.08 -10.10
C TRP A 182 22.72 -21.41 -11.11
N GLN A 183 23.70 -22.13 -10.53
CA GLN A 183 24.55 -23.18 -11.11
C GLN A 183 25.72 -22.79 -12.04
N GLY A 184 26.90 -22.76 -11.41
CA GLY A 184 28.04 -23.60 -11.82
C GLY A 184 28.85 -23.17 -13.05
N LYS A 185 30.17 -23.08 -12.81
CA LYS A 185 31.30 -23.47 -13.69
C LYS A 185 32.25 -22.33 -14.07
N THR A 186 33.42 -22.41 -13.42
CA THR A 186 34.80 -22.18 -13.88
C THR A 186 35.20 -20.84 -14.52
N GLU A 187 36.19 -20.25 -13.84
CA GLU A 187 37.48 -19.81 -14.37
C GLU A 187 37.62 -18.44 -15.03
N ALA A 188 38.78 -17.86 -14.72
CA ALA A 188 39.25 -16.53 -15.04
C ALA A 188 39.30 -16.26 -16.55
N GLY A 189 38.91 -15.04 -16.91
CA GLY A 189 39.11 -14.48 -18.24
C GLY A 189 39.03 -12.97 -18.18
N THR A 190 40.08 -12.34 -17.66
CA THR A 190 40.31 -10.90 -17.81
C THR A 190 40.33 -10.54 -19.29
N SER A 191 39.31 -9.81 -19.75
CA SER A 191 39.41 -9.02 -20.96
C SER A 191 38.78 -7.65 -20.70
N LYS A 192 39.66 -6.65 -20.56
CA LYS A 192 39.31 -5.24 -20.68
C LYS A 192 38.73 -5.05 -22.09
N ALA A 193 37.43 -4.91 -22.20
CA ALA A 193 36.80 -4.32 -23.37
C ALA A 193 36.44 -2.87 -23.01
N ASP A 194 37.21 -1.94 -23.58
CA ASP A 194 36.85 -0.52 -23.67
C ASP A 194 35.41 -0.39 -24.17
N ARG A 195 34.48 -0.12 -23.25
CA ARG A 195 33.14 0.34 -23.63
C ARG A 195 33.26 1.81 -23.98
N LYS A 196 33.45 2.07 -25.27
CA LYS A 196 33.11 3.34 -25.92
C LYS A 196 31.78 3.84 -25.35
N ASP A 197 31.78 5.09 -24.90
CA ASP A 197 30.60 5.89 -24.62
C ASP A 197 29.56 5.72 -25.73
N GLY A 198 28.53 4.92 -25.45
CA GLY A 198 27.39 4.73 -26.32
C GLY A 198 26.57 6.01 -26.30
N LYS A 199 26.84 6.92 -27.23
CA LYS A 199 26.00 8.09 -27.51
C LYS A 199 24.53 7.66 -27.54
N THR A 200 23.75 8.10 -26.56
CA THR A 200 22.30 7.96 -26.54
C THR A 200 21.76 8.66 -27.78
N GLY A 201 21.15 7.91 -28.70
CA GLY A 201 20.63 8.50 -29.94
C GLY A 201 19.49 9.49 -29.64
N PRO A 202 19.29 10.53 -30.47
CA PRO A 202 18.34 11.63 -30.22
C PRO A 202 16.86 11.22 -30.09
N PHE A 203 16.53 9.97 -30.41
CA PHE A 203 15.17 9.42 -30.36
C PHE A 203 14.90 8.53 -29.14
N GLN A 204 15.94 8.15 -28.39
CA GLN A 204 15.83 7.23 -27.25
C GLN A 204 15.27 7.92 -25.98
N ASP A 205 15.37 9.24 -25.90
CA ASP A 205 14.83 10.07 -24.81
C ASP A 205 13.38 10.56 -25.05
N ARG A 206 12.76 10.22 -26.19
CA ARG A 206 11.39 10.65 -26.47
C ARG A 206 10.37 9.80 -25.71
N SER A 207 9.50 10.46 -24.94
CA SER A 207 8.46 9.82 -24.11
C SER A 207 7.23 9.31 -24.88
N TYR A 208 7.23 9.42 -26.20
CA TYR A 208 6.09 9.10 -27.07
C TYR A 208 6.52 8.28 -28.28
N CYS A 209 5.68 7.30 -28.65
CA CYS A 209 5.89 6.45 -29.81
C CYS A 209 5.56 7.20 -31.13
N PRO A 210 6.18 6.86 -32.27
CA PRO A 210 5.80 7.39 -33.59
C PRO A 210 4.31 7.29 -33.95
N CYS A 211 3.57 6.36 -33.32
CA CYS A 211 2.11 6.21 -33.49
C CYS A 211 1.28 7.28 -32.73
N GLY A 212 1.92 8.14 -31.93
CA GLY A 212 1.29 9.22 -31.17
C GLY A 212 0.84 8.84 -29.76
N MET A 213 1.05 7.59 -29.32
CA MET A 213 0.67 7.12 -27.98
C MET A 213 1.87 7.02 -27.03
N LYS A 214 1.61 7.08 -25.72
CA LYS A 214 2.63 7.00 -24.65
C LYS A 214 2.95 5.54 -24.31
N HIS A 215 3.79 4.91 -25.12
CA HIS A 215 4.35 3.58 -24.85
C HIS A 215 5.71 3.44 -25.57
N PRO A 216 6.58 2.50 -25.17
CA PRO A 216 7.80 2.22 -25.92
C PRO A 216 7.48 1.66 -27.32
N VAL A 217 8.36 1.90 -28.29
CA VAL A 217 8.22 1.41 -29.68
C VAL A 217 8.12 -0.12 -29.73
N THR A 218 8.86 -0.80 -28.87
CA THR A 218 8.90 -2.27 -28.75
C THR A 218 7.60 -2.91 -28.26
N ARG A 219 6.64 -2.12 -27.74
CA ARG A 219 5.30 -2.57 -27.32
C ARG A 219 4.17 -1.94 -28.15
N CYS A 220 4.50 -1.36 -29.31
CA CYS A 220 3.51 -0.70 -30.15
C CYS A 220 2.75 -1.71 -31.03
N TRP A 221 1.47 -1.93 -30.77
CA TRP A 221 0.63 -2.82 -31.61
C TRP A 221 0.41 -2.32 -33.04
N VAL A 222 0.61 -1.01 -33.28
CA VAL A 222 0.51 -0.43 -34.62
C VAL A 222 1.75 -0.77 -35.45
N LEU A 223 2.93 -0.80 -34.83
CA LEU A 223 4.22 -1.03 -35.48
C LEU A 223 4.65 -2.51 -35.48
N ASN A 224 4.35 -3.24 -34.40
CA ASN A 224 4.68 -4.66 -34.26
C ASN A 224 3.48 -5.50 -34.72
N GLU A 225 3.60 -6.12 -35.89
CA GLU A 225 2.54 -6.97 -36.42
C GLU A 225 2.42 -8.30 -35.67
N ASP A 226 3.54 -8.80 -35.14
CA ASP A 226 3.66 -10.04 -34.36
C ASP A 226 3.03 -9.96 -32.96
N GLN A 227 2.77 -8.76 -32.45
CA GLN A 227 2.14 -8.53 -31.15
C GLN A 227 0.63 -8.25 -31.24
N ARG A 228 0.06 -8.29 -32.45
CA ARG A 228 -1.37 -8.05 -32.65
C ARG A 228 -2.15 -9.28 -32.19
N LEU A 229 -3.20 -9.05 -31.40
CA LEU A 229 -4.15 -10.11 -31.02
C LEU A 229 -5.03 -10.47 -32.22
N ASP A 230 -5.47 -11.73 -32.30
CA ASP A 230 -6.41 -12.17 -33.33
C ASP A 230 -7.70 -11.35 -33.26
N GLY A 231 -8.08 -10.75 -34.40
CA GLY A 231 -9.22 -9.82 -34.49
C GLY A 231 -8.88 -8.34 -34.30
N TRP A 232 -7.61 -7.94 -34.29
CA TRP A 232 -7.22 -6.52 -34.17
C TRP A 232 -7.76 -5.66 -35.32
N MET A 233 -8.75 -4.80 -35.00
CA MET A 233 -9.22 -3.75 -35.90
C MET A 233 -8.29 -2.54 -35.80
N GLY A 234 -7.51 -2.31 -36.86
CA GLY A 234 -6.50 -1.26 -36.88
C GLY A 234 -7.02 0.11 -36.48
N LEU A 235 -6.28 0.78 -35.57
CA LEU A 235 -6.58 2.15 -35.16
C LEU A 235 -6.27 3.11 -36.31
N ARG A 236 -7.28 3.45 -37.13
CA ARG A 236 -7.16 4.35 -38.29
C ARG A 236 -6.44 5.66 -37.93
N LYS A 237 -6.78 6.26 -36.78
CA LYS A 237 -6.13 7.48 -36.24
C LYS A 237 -4.64 7.30 -35.94
N ALA A 238 -4.23 6.15 -35.39
CA ALA A 238 -2.82 5.88 -35.08
C ALA A 238 -1.99 5.62 -36.35
N SER A 239 -2.59 4.98 -37.36
CA SER A 239 -1.95 4.78 -38.67
C SER A 239 -1.73 6.10 -39.45
N GLU A 240 -2.66 7.05 -39.32
CA GLU A 240 -2.54 8.38 -39.93
C GLU A 240 -1.51 9.26 -39.19
N ALA A 241 -1.47 9.19 -37.85
CA ALA A 241 -0.45 9.85 -37.04
C ALA A 241 0.97 9.36 -37.38
N LEU A 242 1.12 8.06 -37.57
CA LEU A 242 2.37 7.42 -37.98
C LEU A 242 2.83 7.85 -39.38
N LYS A 243 1.91 7.93 -40.35
CA LYS A 243 2.23 8.48 -41.69
C LYS A 243 2.65 9.95 -41.62
N LYS A 244 2.07 10.75 -40.72
CA LYS A 244 2.45 12.16 -40.51
C LYS A 244 3.80 12.29 -39.80
N SER A 245 4.10 11.47 -38.80
CA SER A 245 5.39 11.50 -38.09
C SER A 245 6.55 11.08 -39.00
N TYR A 246 6.37 10.03 -39.80
CA TYR A 246 7.40 9.58 -40.75
C TYR A 246 7.63 10.56 -41.90
N LYS A 247 6.62 11.32 -42.32
CA LYS A 247 6.80 12.42 -43.28
C LYS A 247 7.56 13.61 -42.71
N LYS A 248 7.44 13.86 -41.41
CA LYS A 248 8.12 14.96 -40.72
C LYS A 248 9.57 14.62 -40.39
N GLU A 249 9.82 13.37 -39.98
CA GLU A 249 11.15 12.90 -39.56
C GLU A 249 11.40 11.48 -40.11
N PRO A 250 12.05 11.35 -41.29
CA PRO A 250 12.34 10.05 -41.89
C PRO A 250 13.36 9.23 -41.07
N GLU A 251 14.25 9.89 -40.35
CA GLU A 251 15.24 9.25 -39.46
C GLU A 251 14.57 8.51 -38.29
N TRP A 252 13.41 8.99 -37.85
CA TRP A 252 12.67 8.37 -36.76
C TRP A 252 12.03 7.04 -37.18
N LYS A 253 11.70 6.89 -38.46
CA LYS A 253 11.25 5.63 -39.05
C LYS A 253 12.37 4.58 -39.00
N VAL A 254 13.55 4.94 -39.50
CA VAL A 254 14.73 4.04 -39.53
C VAL A 254 15.10 3.60 -38.12
N TRP A 255 15.08 4.53 -37.15
CA TRP A 255 15.32 4.18 -35.76
C TRP A 255 14.26 3.22 -35.19
N ALA A 256 12.97 3.48 -35.44
CA ALA A 256 11.89 2.63 -34.95
C ALA A 256 11.95 1.21 -35.53
N GLU A 257 12.25 1.08 -36.83
CA GLU A 257 12.44 -0.21 -37.52
C GLU A 257 13.64 -0.97 -36.92
N ASN A 258 14.78 -0.33 -36.72
CA ASN A 258 15.96 -0.95 -36.09
C ASN A 258 15.68 -1.46 -34.67
N GLN A 259 14.86 -0.76 -33.88
CA GLN A 259 14.46 -1.20 -32.53
C GLN A 259 13.55 -2.44 -32.57
N ILE A 260 12.69 -2.53 -33.58
CA ILE A 260 11.79 -3.68 -33.77
C ILE A 260 12.60 -4.88 -34.26
N GLU A 261 13.48 -4.70 -35.24
CA GLU A 261 14.37 -5.75 -35.72
C GLU A 261 15.24 -6.30 -34.61
N THR A 262 15.90 -5.44 -33.82
CA THR A 262 16.74 -5.87 -32.69
C THR A 262 15.96 -6.72 -31.68
N ARG A 263 14.69 -6.36 -31.41
CA ARG A 263 13.80 -7.15 -30.56
C ARG A 263 13.49 -8.51 -31.17
N LEU A 264 13.13 -8.55 -32.46
CA LEU A 264 12.80 -9.78 -33.17
C LEU A 264 14.01 -10.72 -33.25
N THR A 265 15.21 -10.21 -33.53
CA THR A 265 16.44 -11.02 -33.51
C THR A 265 16.73 -11.56 -32.11
N SER A 266 16.53 -10.73 -31.08
CA SER A 266 16.70 -11.15 -29.68
C SER A 266 15.68 -12.21 -29.25
N GLN A 267 14.44 -12.15 -29.75
CA GLN A 267 13.43 -13.19 -29.53
C GLN A 267 13.76 -14.48 -30.27
N LYS A 268 14.20 -14.39 -31.53
CA LYS A 268 14.60 -15.56 -32.32
C LYS A 268 15.79 -16.30 -31.69
N ASN A 269 16.80 -15.57 -31.25
CA ASN A 269 17.97 -16.14 -30.57
C ASN A 269 17.65 -16.80 -29.21
N ARG A 270 16.51 -16.47 -28.59
CA ARG A 270 16.03 -17.15 -27.38
C ARG A 270 15.25 -18.43 -27.67
N LEU A 271 14.65 -18.53 -28.86
CA LEU A 271 13.83 -19.68 -29.26
C LEU A 271 14.67 -20.77 -29.94
N ASP A 272 15.72 -20.38 -30.67
CA ASP A 272 16.72 -21.29 -31.25
C ASP A 272 18.12 -20.96 -30.71
N PRO A 273 18.49 -21.44 -29.51
CA PRO A 273 19.89 -21.44 -29.10
C PRO A 273 20.64 -22.38 -30.05
N GLN A 274 21.50 -21.84 -30.91
CA GLN A 274 22.34 -22.64 -31.79
C GLN A 274 23.04 -23.75 -30.97
N THR A 275 22.82 -25.00 -31.40
CA THR A 275 23.59 -26.21 -31.05
C THR A 275 25.09 -25.99 -31.19
#